data_AF-A0A529K9T2-F1
#
_entry.id   AF-A0A529K9T2-F1
#
_cell.length_a   1.000
_cell.length_b   1.000
_cell.length_c   1.000
_cell.angle_alpha   90.00
_cell.angle_beta   90.00
_cell.angle_gamma   90.00
#
_symmetry.space_group_name_H-M   'P 1'
#
loop_
_entity.id
_entity.type
_entity.pdbx_description
1 polymer ?
#
loop_
_entity_poly.entity_id
_entity_poly.type
_entity_poly.pdbx_seq_one_letter_code
_entity_poly.pdbx_strand_id
1 'polypeptide(L)'
;LILDDFGTHSLTDQQRFHLFEIVEERYRGKSTLITAQVPVARWHDLIADPTVADAILDRIVHNAHRIVLQGDSMRKQKAAPLLTGAENGEINHPGTQQGTQGPTPPDCPDISETTVRGLAEPLSGN
;
A
#
# COMPACT_ATOMS: atom_id res chain seq x y z
N LEU A 1 6.10 -16.59 -18.61
CA LEU A 1 6.60 -15.64 -17.59
C LEU A 1 5.42 -14.81 -17.12
N ILE A 2 5.28 -14.61 -15.81
CA ILE A 2 4.26 -13.74 -15.22
C ILE A 2 5.01 -12.70 -14.40
N LEU A 3 4.77 -11.41 -14.67
CA LEU A 3 5.19 -10.31 -13.82
C LEU A 3 3.97 -9.89 -13.00
N ASP A 4 4.05 -10.04 -11.70
CA ASP A 4 2.99 -9.66 -10.78
C ASP A 4 3.27 -8.29 -10.13
N ASP A 5 2.23 -7.52 -9.86
CA ASP A 5 2.26 -6.22 -9.18
C ASP A 5 3.25 -5.20 -9.79
N PHE A 6 3.30 -5.14 -11.12
CA PHE A 6 4.13 -4.19 -11.85
C PHE A 6 3.70 -2.74 -11.58
N GLY A 7 4.71 -1.88 -11.40
CA GLY A 7 4.51 -0.44 -11.28
C GLY A 7 4.09 0.06 -9.89
N THR A 8 4.34 -0.73 -8.84
CA THR A 8 4.12 -0.29 -7.45
C THR A 8 5.15 0.75 -7.01
N HIS A 9 6.36 0.72 -7.57
CA HIS A 9 7.45 1.67 -7.30
C HIS A 9 8.22 1.95 -8.60
N SER A 10 8.93 3.07 -8.66
CA SER A 10 9.85 3.36 -9.77
C SER A 10 11.02 2.37 -9.78
N LEU A 11 11.49 2.03 -10.98
CA LEU A 11 12.60 1.10 -11.15
C LEU A 11 13.94 1.78 -10.91
N THR A 12 14.84 1.07 -10.24
CA THR A 12 16.26 1.46 -10.25
C THR A 12 16.88 1.21 -11.62
N ASP A 13 18.01 1.85 -11.93
CA ASP A 13 18.68 1.65 -13.22
C ASP A 13 18.98 0.16 -13.49
N GLN A 14 19.46 -0.56 -12.48
CA GLN A 14 19.74 -1.99 -12.61
C GLN A 14 18.46 -2.80 -12.90
N GLN A 15 17.35 -2.52 -12.19
CA GLN A 15 16.08 -3.21 -12.43
C GLN A 15 15.52 -2.92 -13.82
N ARG A 16 15.71 -1.70 -14.33
CA ARG A 16 15.33 -1.31 -15.68
C ARG A 16 16.10 -2.14 -16.73
N PHE A 17 17.41 -2.28 -16.58
CA PHE A 17 18.21 -3.10 -17.50
C PHE A 17 17.79 -4.58 -17.46
N HIS A 18 17.58 -5.15 -16.27
CA HIS A 18 17.09 -6.52 -16.13
C HIS A 18 15.72 -6.71 -16.80
N LEU A 19 14.81 -5.76 -16.62
CA LEU A 19 13.51 -5.79 -17.28
C LEU A 19 13.67 -5.75 -18.80
N PHE A 20 14.54 -4.89 -19.33
CA PHE A 20 14.81 -4.80 -20.75
C PHE A 20 15.34 -6.11 -21.34
N GLU A 21 16.34 -6.74 -20.69
CA GLU A 21 16.89 -8.03 -21.14
C GLU A 21 15.84 -9.14 -21.19
N ILE A 22 15.03 -9.26 -20.13
CA ILE A 22 13.95 -10.24 -20.07
C ILE A 22 12.92 -10.01 -21.17
N VAL A 23 12.59 -8.74 -21.45
CA VAL A 23 11.62 -8.37 -22.48
C VAL A 23 12.15 -8.68 -23.87
N GLU A 24 13.42 -8.36 -24.14
CA GLU A 24 14.12 -8.68 -25.38
C GLU A 24 14.13 -10.18 -25.65
N GLU A 25 14.53 -11.00 -24.68
CA GLU A 25 14.62 -12.46 -24.86
C GLU A 25 13.25 -13.12 -25.16
N ARG A 26 12.16 -12.49 -24.72
CA ARG A 26 10.80 -13.01 -24.90
C ARG A 26 10.08 -12.42 -26.10
N TYR A 27 10.55 -11.29 -26.63
CA TYR A 27 9.89 -10.59 -27.71
C TYR A 27 9.68 -11.51 -28.92
N ARG A 28 8.44 -11.53 -29.44
CA ARG A 28 7.96 -12.34 -30.58
C ARG A 28 8.07 -13.87 -30.47
N GLY A 29 8.71 -14.43 -29.45
CA GLY A 29 8.92 -15.88 -29.31
C GLY A 29 8.18 -16.55 -28.14
N LYS A 30 7.79 -15.79 -27.10
CA LYS A 30 7.22 -16.38 -25.87
C LYS A 30 6.13 -15.48 -25.27
N SER A 31 5.06 -16.08 -24.74
CA SER A 31 3.98 -15.32 -24.07
C SER A 31 4.41 -14.77 -22.70
N THR A 32 4.01 -13.55 -22.38
CA THR A 32 4.27 -12.88 -21.10
C THR A 32 2.97 -12.26 -20.58
N LEU A 33 2.63 -12.53 -19.32
CA LEU A 33 1.50 -11.91 -18.63
C LEU A 33 2.04 -10.89 -17.62
N ILE A 34 1.43 -9.71 -17.56
CA ILE A 34 1.79 -8.67 -16.61
C ILE A 34 0.53 -8.21 -15.90
N THR A 35 0.55 -8.22 -14.58
CA THR A 35 -0.45 -7.54 -13.74
C THR A 35 0.15 -6.23 -13.27
N ALA A 36 -0.65 -5.16 -13.25
CA ALA A 36 -0.21 -3.85 -12.80
C ALA A 36 -1.35 -3.13 -12.10
N GLN A 37 -1.00 -2.36 -11.07
CA GLN A 37 -1.97 -1.54 -10.33
C GLN A 37 -2.19 -0.18 -11.00
N VAL A 38 -1.22 0.29 -11.77
CA VAL A 38 -1.27 1.58 -12.46
C VAL A 38 -1.54 1.40 -13.95
N PRO A 39 -2.24 2.35 -14.60
CA PRO A 39 -2.49 2.30 -16.03
C PRO A 39 -1.19 2.39 -16.82
N VAL A 40 -1.18 1.78 -18.01
CA VAL A 40 -0.01 1.72 -18.90
C VAL A 40 0.56 3.11 -19.22
N ALA A 41 -0.29 4.14 -19.27
CA ALA A 41 0.14 5.53 -19.48
C ALA A 41 1.17 6.03 -18.44
N ARG A 42 1.17 5.46 -17.23
CA ARG A 42 2.14 5.81 -16.17
C ARG A 42 3.42 4.97 -16.19
N TRP A 43 3.49 3.93 -17.02
CA TRP A 43 4.64 3.03 -17.02
C TRP A 43 5.91 3.72 -17.52
N HIS A 44 5.76 4.71 -18.41
CA HIS A 44 6.87 5.51 -18.89
C HIS A 44 7.58 6.23 -17.72
N ASP A 45 6.81 6.83 -16.81
CA ASP A 45 7.34 7.53 -15.63
C ASP A 45 8.00 6.58 -14.61
N LEU A 46 7.46 5.36 -14.47
CA LEU A 46 7.98 4.34 -13.55
C LEU A 46 9.34 3.80 -13.99
N ILE A 47 9.54 3.69 -15.30
CA ILE A 47 10.82 3.26 -15.85
C ILE A 47 11.85 4.37 -15.65
N ALA A 48 11.48 5.66 -15.70
CA ALA A 48 12.34 6.80 -15.42
C ALA A 48 13.57 6.95 -16.34
N ASP A 49 13.50 6.39 -17.55
CA ASP A 49 14.40 6.67 -18.69
C ASP A 49 13.55 6.63 -19.96
N PRO A 50 13.40 7.75 -20.69
CA PRO A 50 12.52 7.80 -21.86
C PRO A 50 12.91 6.83 -22.97
N THR A 51 14.21 6.67 -23.22
CA THR A 51 14.71 5.85 -24.33
C THR A 51 14.43 4.37 -24.06
N VAL A 52 14.74 3.92 -22.85
CA VAL A 52 14.51 2.53 -22.45
C VAL A 52 13.02 2.28 -22.22
N ALA A 53 12.27 3.26 -21.69
CA ALA A 53 10.83 3.16 -21.54
C ALA A 53 10.14 2.93 -22.89
N ASP A 54 10.45 3.75 -23.90
CA ASP A 54 9.91 3.58 -25.25
C ASP A 54 10.25 2.21 -25.82
N ALA A 55 11.51 1.77 -25.67
CA ALA A 55 11.93 0.46 -26.15
C ALA A 55 11.18 -0.71 -25.48
N ILE A 56 11.01 -0.68 -24.16
CA ILE A 56 10.28 -1.70 -23.41
C ILE A 56 8.78 -1.67 -23.77
N LEU A 57 8.17 -0.49 -23.78
CA LEU A 57 6.75 -0.33 -24.06
C LEU A 57 6.41 -0.75 -25.49
N ASP A 58 7.24 -0.41 -26.47
CA ASP A 58 7.03 -0.88 -27.85
C ASP A 58 7.05 -2.41 -27.95
N ARG A 59 7.89 -3.09 -27.17
CA ARG A 59 7.97 -4.55 -27.21
C ARG A 59 6.81 -5.25 -26.51
N ILE A 60 6.44 -4.76 -25.33
CA ILE A 60 5.40 -5.38 -24.50
C ILE A 60 4.01 -4.88 -24.90
N VAL A 61 3.81 -3.57 -24.88
CA VAL A 61 2.50 -2.92 -24.90
C VAL A 61 1.93 -2.87 -26.31
N HIS A 62 2.77 -2.70 -27.33
CA HIS A 62 2.32 -2.61 -28.72
C HIS A 62 1.52 -3.86 -29.14
N ASN A 63 1.99 -5.04 -28.77
CA ASN A 63 1.37 -6.33 -29.11
C ASN A 63 0.52 -6.92 -27.97
N ALA A 64 0.30 -6.18 -26.88
CA ALA A 64 -0.44 -6.71 -25.73
C ALA A 64 -1.96 -6.64 -25.91
N HIS A 65 -2.64 -7.71 -25.50
CA HIS A 65 -4.05 -7.65 -25.17
C HIS A 65 -4.23 -7.04 -23.78
N ARG A 66 -4.85 -5.86 -23.72
CA ARG A 66 -5.09 -5.13 -22.47
C ARG A 66 -6.47 -5.48 -21.91
N ILE A 67 -6.50 -5.93 -20.66
CA ILE A 67 -7.73 -6.18 -19.91
C ILE A 67 -7.73 -5.24 -18.72
N VAL A 68 -8.68 -4.31 -18.69
CA VAL A 68 -8.86 -3.40 -17.55
C VAL A 68 -9.84 -4.05 -16.58
N LEU A 69 -9.34 -4.43 -15.41
CA LEU A 69 -10.15 -4.99 -14.34
C LEU A 69 -10.81 -3.86 -13.55
N GLN A 70 -12.09 -4.03 -13.24
CA GLN A 70 -12.91 -3.07 -12.50
C GLN A 70 -13.70 -3.82 -11.41
N GLY A 71 -14.02 -3.12 -10.33
CA GLY A 71 -14.81 -3.66 -9.22
C GLY A 71 -14.09 -3.60 -7.87
N ASP A 72 -14.81 -3.96 -6.83
CA ASP A 72 -14.31 -3.94 -5.46
C ASP A 72 -13.28 -5.06 -5.21
N SER A 73 -12.41 -4.82 -4.22
CA SER A 73 -11.45 -5.84 -3.79
C SER A 73 -12.16 -7.11 -3.33
N MET A 74 -11.86 -8.22 -4.00
CA MET A 74 -12.33 -9.56 -3.62
C MET A 74 -11.87 -9.98 -2.21
N ARG A 75 -10.84 -9.33 -1.66
CA ARG A 75 -10.38 -9.58 -0.28
C ARG A 75 -11.44 -9.13 0.74
N LYS A 76 -12.17 -8.04 0.46
CA LYS A 76 -13.26 -7.54 1.31
C LYS A 76 -14.45 -8.50 1.34
N GLN A 77 -14.74 -9.17 0.22
CA GLN A 77 -15.86 -10.12 0.12
C GLN A 77 -15.65 -11.40 0.95
N LYS A 78 -14.40 -11.79 1.23
CA LYS A 78 -14.09 -12.93 2.11
C LYS A 78 -14.10 -12.59 3.61
N ALA A 79 -13.98 -11.30 3.95
CA ALA A 79 -14.18 -10.85 5.33
C ALA A 79 -15.68 -10.74 5.57
N ALA A 80 -16.32 -11.84 5.97
CA ALA A 80 -17.71 -11.84 6.40
C ALA A 80 -17.93 -10.75 7.48
N PRO A 81 -19.14 -10.17 7.58
CA PRO A 81 -19.41 -9.08 8.51
C PRO A 81 -19.08 -9.55 9.93
N LEU A 82 -18.20 -8.82 10.61
CA LEU A 82 -18.07 -8.95 12.06
C LEU A 82 -19.46 -8.75 12.65
N LEU A 83 -19.94 -9.74 13.40
CA LEU A 83 -21.22 -9.71 14.10
C LEU A 83 -21.28 -8.46 14.97
N THR A 84 -21.91 -7.40 14.45
CA THR A 84 -22.38 -6.29 15.25
C THR A 84 -23.75 -6.69 15.75
N GLY A 85 -23.81 -7.12 17.01
CA GLY A 85 -25.04 -7.61 17.63
C GLY A 85 -24.82 -7.98 19.10
N ALA A 86 -24.42 -7.00 19.91
CA ALA A 86 -24.75 -7.02 21.34
C ALA A 86 -25.71 -5.85 21.56
N GLU A 87 -26.99 -6.17 21.42
CA GLU A 87 -28.12 -5.39 21.89
C GLU A 87 -27.95 -5.04 23.37
N ASN A 88 -27.75 -3.76 23.69
CA ASN A 88 -27.95 -3.29 25.06
C ASN A 88 -29.42 -2.86 25.18
N GLY A 89 -30.27 -3.81 25.55
CA GLY A 89 -31.64 -3.56 25.99
C GLY A 89 -31.62 -2.72 27.26
N GLU A 90 -31.85 -1.42 27.10
CA GLU A 90 -32.00 -0.47 28.19
C GLU A 90 -33.32 -0.74 28.94
N ILE A 91 -33.29 -1.66 29.91
CA ILE A 91 -34.38 -1.83 30.87
C ILE A 91 -34.22 -0.84 32.02
N ASN A 92 -34.73 0.38 31.84
CA ASN A 92 -34.95 1.32 32.93
C ASN A 92 -36.11 0.83 33.80
N HIS A 93 -35.88 0.48 35.07
CA HIS A 93 -36.82 0.67 36.19
C HIS A 93 -36.06 0.84 37.53
N PRO A 94 -36.58 1.65 38.48
CA PRO A 94 -35.83 2.18 39.62
C PRO A 94 -36.00 1.34 40.90
N GLY A 95 -34.95 1.22 41.72
CA GLY A 95 -35.11 0.73 43.10
C GLY A 95 -33.85 0.18 43.79
N THR A 96 -33.39 0.93 44.80
CA THR A 96 -32.98 0.41 46.12
C THR A 96 -31.65 -0.37 46.30
N GLN A 97 -30.66 0.39 46.78
CA GLN A 97 -29.72 0.14 47.90
C GLN A 97 -28.64 -0.98 47.91
N GLN A 98 -27.45 -0.52 48.33
CA GLN A 98 -26.40 -1.13 49.16
C GLN A 98 -25.23 -1.91 48.50
N GLY A 99 -24.07 -1.23 48.46
CA GLY A 99 -22.87 -1.63 49.21
C GLY A 99 -22.00 -2.78 48.69
N THR A 100 -20.89 -2.47 48.02
CA THR A 100 -19.50 -2.78 48.46
C THR A 100 -18.49 -2.29 47.42
N GLN A 101 -17.49 -1.54 47.89
CA GLN A 101 -16.41 -0.97 47.08
C GLN A 101 -15.37 -2.05 46.75
N GLY A 102 -15.11 -2.27 45.46
CA GLY A 102 -13.92 -2.97 44.95
C GLY A 102 -12.87 -1.94 44.48
N PRO A 103 -11.57 -2.25 44.57
CA PRO A 103 -10.51 -1.24 44.43
C PRO A 103 -10.44 -0.72 42.99
N THR A 104 -10.51 0.60 42.85
CA THR A 104 -10.20 1.32 41.62
C THR A 104 -8.73 1.08 41.24
N PRO A 105 -8.43 0.67 39.99
CA PRO A 105 -7.06 0.69 39.47
C PRO A 105 -6.57 2.14 39.31
N PRO A 106 -5.24 2.37 39.40
CA PRO A 106 -4.68 3.72 39.45
C PRO A 106 -4.84 4.48 38.14
N ASP A 107 -5.17 5.77 38.28
CA ASP A 107 -5.30 6.77 37.22
C ASP A 107 -4.12 6.74 36.25
N CYS A 108 -4.41 6.66 34.95
CA CYS A 108 -3.44 7.03 33.91
C CYS A 108 -3.29 8.55 33.89
N PRO A 109 -2.07 9.12 33.98
CA PRO A 109 -1.90 10.55 33.78
C PRO A 109 -2.01 10.89 32.30
N ASP A 110 -2.94 11.79 31.97
CA ASP A 110 -2.96 12.58 30.74
C ASP A 110 -2.18 13.87 31.01
N ILE A 111 -1.08 14.10 30.28
CA ILE A 111 -0.62 15.43 29.86
C ILE A 111 0.48 15.31 28.78
N SER A 112 0.13 15.80 27.59
CA SER A 112 0.79 16.92 26.90
C SER A 112 2.32 17.02 26.86
N GLU A 113 2.84 17.22 25.64
CA GLU A 113 4.12 17.83 25.28
C GLU A 113 5.41 17.05 25.64
N THR A 114 5.96 16.36 24.64
CA THR A 114 7.40 16.07 24.58
C THR A 114 8.01 16.86 23.43
N THR A 115 8.63 17.98 23.80
CA THR A 115 9.67 18.66 23.04
C THR A 115 10.84 17.69 22.83
N VAL A 116 11.25 17.46 21.59
CA VAL A 116 12.60 16.96 21.26
C VAL A 116 13.29 18.04 20.44
N ARG A 117 14.05 18.88 21.13
CA ARG A 117 14.98 19.84 20.56
C ARG A 117 16.32 19.13 20.38
N GLY A 118 16.60 18.66 19.16
CA GLY A 118 17.85 18.01 18.79
C GLY A 118 18.81 18.98 18.08
N LEU A 119 19.88 19.34 18.79
CA LEU A 119 21.26 19.58 18.34
C LEU A 119 21.49 20.45 17.07
N ALA A 120 21.90 21.70 17.28
CA ALA A 120 22.67 22.49 16.33
C ALA A 120 24.03 22.84 16.95
N GLU A 121 25.10 22.56 16.21
CA GLU A 121 26.49 22.87 16.55
C GLU A 121 26.77 24.39 16.63
N PRO A 122 27.78 24.82 17.40
CA PRO A 122 28.43 26.10 17.18
C PRO A 122 29.81 25.91 16.53
N LEU A 123 29.96 26.33 15.28
CA LEU A 123 31.26 26.71 14.74
C LEU A 123 31.55 28.16 15.17
N SER A 124 32.43 28.30 16.16
CA SER A 124 33.07 29.55 16.52
C SER A 124 34.13 29.89 15.48
N GLY A 125 34.02 31.05 14.86
CA GLY A 125 35.11 31.65 14.11
C GLY A 125 36.19 32.21 15.05
N ASN A 126 37.45 32.01 14.68
CA ASN A 126 38.51 33.01 14.71
C ASN A 126 39.61 32.60 13.72
#